data_AF-A0A7W0N6G0-F1
#
_entry.id   AF-A0A7W0N6G0-F1
#
_cell.length_a   1.000
_cell.length_b   1.000
_cell.length_c   1.000
_cell.angle_alpha   90.00
_cell.angle_beta   90.00
_cell.angle_gamma   90.00
#
_symmetry.space_group_name_H-M   'P 1'
#
loop_
_entity.id
_entity.type
_entity.pdbx_description
1 polymer ?
#
loop_
_entity_poly.entity_id
_entity_poly.type
_entity_poly.pdbx_seq_one_letter_code
_entity_poly.pdbx_strand_id
1 'polypeptide(L)'
;WMVQRVFFGKITNLKNKTLTDLNWREIGLIAPLLFLIVFMGVYPKPFLNRSKESVLAVQERVAPQTDWTIEHAQKALSPADQINIKR
;
A
#
# COMPACT_ATOMS: atom_id res chain seq x y z
N TRP A 1 -4.22 13.47 -12.93
CA TRP A 1 -3.69 14.67 -13.64
C TRP A 1 -2.46 14.37 -14.50
N MET A 2 -1.43 13.67 -13.99
CA MET A 2 -0.20 13.38 -14.76
C MET A 2 -0.45 12.59 -16.05
N VAL A 3 -1.22 11.49 -15.99
CA VAL A 3 -1.54 10.63 -17.14
C VAL A 3 -2.18 11.43 -18.29
N GLN A 4 -3.08 12.37 -17.96
CA GLN A 4 -3.73 13.23 -18.95
C GLN A 4 -2.76 14.15 -19.69
N ARG A 5 -1.72 14.65 -19.01
CA ARG A 5 -0.71 15.53 -19.63
C ARG A 5 0.35 14.76 -20.43
N VAL A 6 0.70 13.55 -19.99
CA VAL A 6 1.76 12.73 -20.60
C VAL A 6 1.26 11.99 -21.84
N PHE A 7 0.07 11.39 -21.78
CA PHE A 7 -0.46 10.58 -22.89
C PHE A 7 -1.42 11.35 -23.81
N PHE A 8 -2.15 12.33 -23.29
CA PHE A 8 -3.21 13.04 -24.04
C PHE A 8 -2.88 14.52 -24.32
N GLY A 9 -1.61 14.91 -24.16
CA GLY A 9 -1.13 16.24 -24.52
C GLY A 9 -1.06 16.43 -26.05
N LYS A 10 -1.25 17.66 -26.54
CA LYS A 10 -1.09 17.98 -27.98
C LYS A 10 0.34 17.66 -28.41
N ILE A 11 0.50 16.94 -29.52
CA ILE A 11 1.82 16.62 -30.10
C ILE A 11 2.48 17.94 -30.55
N THR A 12 3.47 18.41 -29.79
CA THR A 12 4.18 19.68 -30.04
C THR A 12 5.28 19.57 -31.09
N ASN A 13 5.77 18.35 -31.39
CA ASN A 13 6.83 18.11 -32.34
C ASN A 13 6.38 17.13 -33.45
N LEU A 14 6.34 17.60 -34.70
CA LEU A 14 5.85 16.82 -35.85
C LEU A 14 6.68 15.55 -36.10
N LYS A 15 7.95 15.51 -35.69
CA LYS A 15 8.82 14.33 -35.80
C LYS A 15 8.39 13.15 -34.93
N ASN A 16 7.63 13.41 -33.85
CA ASN A 16 7.19 12.36 -32.95
C ASN A 16 5.94 11.62 -33.44
N LYS A 17 5.29 12.09 -34.52
CA LYS A 17 4.09 11.43 -35.09
C LYS A 17 4.38 10.08 -35.73
N THR A 18 5.62 9.83 -36.13
CA THR A 18 6.02 8.60 -36.84
C THR A 18 6.79 7.64 -35.96
N LEU A 19 6.99 7.95 -34.68
CA LEU A 19 7.62 7.05 -33.73
C LEU A 19 6.59 6.02 -33.27
N THR A 20 6.86 4.76 -33.55
CA THR A 20 6.11 3.65 -32.98
C THR A 20 6.44 3.60 -31.48
N ASP A 21 5.46 3.89 -30.61
CA ASP A 21 5.69 4.03 -29.15
C ASP A 21 6.35 2.80 -28.54
N LEU A 22 5.83 1.62 -28.85
CA LEU A 22 6.25 0.37 -28.22
C LEU A 22 6.55 -0.68 -29.28
N ASN A 23 7.78 -1.20 -29.25
CA ASN A 23 8.20 -2.31 -30.08
C ASN A 23 7.86 -3.66 -29.40
N TRP A 24 7.73 -4.74 -30.17
CA TRP A 24 7.40 -6.09 -29.65
C TRP A 24 8.35 -6.56 -28.54
N ARG A 25 9.62 -6.16 -28.59
CA ARG A 25 10.63 -6.46 -27.58
C ARG A 25 10.35 -5.77 -26.24
N GLU A 26 9.90 -4.52 -26.28
CA GLU A 26 9.60 -3.74 -25.07
C GLU A 26 8.32 -4.25 -24.40
N ILE A 27 7.32 -4.62 -25.20
CA ILE A 27 6.13 -5.31 -24.71
C ILE A 27 6.52 -6.64 -24.04
N GLY A 28 7.45 -7.39 -24.65
CA GLY A 28 7.98 -8.63 -24.05
C GLY A 28 8.70 -8.42 -22.71
N LEU A 29 9.31 -7.25 -22.47
CA LEU A 29 9.92 -6.88 -21.19
C LEU A 29 8.89 -6.43 -20.14
N ILE A 30 7.86 -5.67 -20.57
CA ILE A 30 6.82 -5.13 -19.67
C ILE A 30 5.79 -6.20 -19.30
N ALA A 31 5.46 -7.12 -20.23
CA ALA A 31 4.48 -8.17 -20.03
C ALA A 31 4.68 -9.03 -18.77
N PRO A 32 5.88 -9.58 -18.47
CA PRO A 32 6.09 -10.37 -17.25
C PRO A 32 5.93 -9.53 -15.97
N LEU A 33 6.31 -8.26 -15.99
CA LEU A 33 6.11 -7.36 -14.86
C LEU A 33 4.62 -7.10 -14.62
N LEU A 34 3.86 -6.83 -15.69
CA LEU A 34 2.43 -6.60 -15.64
C LEU A 34 1.68 -7.85 -15.15
N PHE A 35 2.12 -9.03 -15.62
CA PHE A 35 1.63 -10.31 -15.14
C PHE A 35 1.83 -10.47 -13.62
N LEU A 36 3.02 -10.15 -13.09
CA LEU A 36 3.28 -10.21 -11.66
C LEU A 36 2.41 -9.24 -10.85
N ILE A 37 2.20 -8.02 -11.36
CA ILE A 37 1.31 -7.03 -10.72
C ILE A 37 -0.13 -7.54 -10.66
N VAL A 38 -0.64 -8.08 -11.76
CA VAL A 38 -1.99 -8.65 -11.81
C VAL A 38 -2.10 -9.88 -10.93
N PHE A 39 -1.10 -10.77 -10.96
CA PHE A 39 -1.04 -11.96 -10.13
C PHE A 39 -1.07 -11.62 -8.63
N MET A 40 -0.28 -10.64 -8.20
CA MET A 40 -0.34 -10.10 -6.83
C MET A 40 -1.71 -9.51 -6.48
N GLY A 41 -2.36 -8.82 -7.41
CA GLY A 41 -3.69 -8.24 -7.20
C GLY A 41 -4.79 -9.29 -7.03
N VAL A 42 -4.78 -10.35 -7.84
CA VAL A 42 -5.78 -11.42 -7.80
C VAL A 42 -5.52 -12.42 -6.66
N TYR A 43 -4.24 -12.74 -6.40
CA TYR A 43 -3.85 -13.71 -5.38
C TYR A 43 -2.70 -13.19 -4.51
N PRO A 44 -2.98 -12.32 -3.51
CA PRO A 44 -1.97 -11.79 -2.59
C PRO A 44 -1.63 -12.75 -1.44
N LYS A 45 -2.42 -13.82 -1.24
CA LYS A 45 -2.24 -14.83 -0.18
C LYS A 45 -0.83 -15.43 -0.05
N PRO A 46 -0.08 -15.77 -1.12
CA PRO A 46 1.25 -16.37 -0.98
C PRO A 46 2.25 -15.39 -0.40
N PHE A 47 2.11 -14.09 -0.71
CA PHE A 47 2.95 -13.05 -0.12
C PHE A 47 2.58 -12.80 1.34
N LEU A 48 1.28 -12.65 1.62
CA LEU A 48 0.78 -12.43 2.99
C LEU A 48 1.12 -13.59 3.93
N ASN A 49 0.98 -14.83 3.48
CA ASN A 49 1.31 -16.02 4.26
C ASN A 49 2.80 -16.05 4.64
N ARG A 50 3.68 -15.60 3.74
CA ARG A 50 5.12 -15.56 4.02
C ARG A 50 5.49 -14.48 5.03
N SER A 51 4.80 -13.34 4.98
CA SER A 51 4.99 -12.23 5.93
C SER A 51 4.36 -12.47 7.29
N LYS A 52 3.36 -13.35 7.40
CA LYS A 52 2.60 -13.61 8.63
C LYS A 52 3.50 -13.92 9.82
N GLU A 53 4.46 -14.83 9.68
CA GLU A 53 5.39 -15.21 10.76
C GLU A 53 6.25 -14.02 11.24
N SER A 54 6.70 -13.16 10.32
CA SER A 54 7.45 -11.94 10.66
C SER A 54 6.58 -10.94 11.41
N VAL A 55 5.34 -10.75 10.96
CA VAL A 55 4.37 -9.86 11.61
C VAL A 55 4.02 -10.36 13.01
N LEU A 56 3.79 -11.66 13.18
CA LEU A 56 3.51 -12.26 14.49
C LEU A 56 4.68 -12.08 15.47
N ALA A 57 5.92 -12.31 15.02
CA ALA A 57 7.11 -12.09 15.84
C ALA A 57 7.29 -10.63 16.27
N VAL A 58 6.92 -9.67 15.42
CA VAL A 58 6.92 -8.24 15.78
C VAL A 58 5.77 -7.91 16.73
N GLN A 59 4.58 -8.46 16.47
CA GLN A 59 3.40 -8.25 17.31
C GLN A 59 3.63 -8.74 18.74
N GLU A 60 4.26 -9.91 18.93
CA GLU A 60 4.58 -10.45 20.26
C GLU A 60 5.55 -9.54 21.03
N ARG A 61 6.47 -8.87 20.34
CA ARG A 61 7.44 -7.93 20.96
C ARG A 61 6.81 -6.59 21.31
N VAL A 62 5.82 -6.15 20.54
CA VAL A 62 5.16 -4.84 20.71
C VAL A 62 3.92 -4.92 21.60
N ALA A 63 3.21 -6.05 21.63
CA ALA A 63 2.03 -6.28 22.48
C ALA A 63 2.25 -5.97 23.97
N PRO A 64 3.37 -6.37 24.63
CA PRO A 64 3.60 -5.97 26.02
C PRO A 64 3.75 -4.46 26.20
N GLN A 65 4.02 -3.70 25.12
CA GLN A 65 4.05 -2.23 25.14
C GLN A 65 2.67 -1.57 24.92
N THR A 66 1.69 -2.25 24.32
CA THR A 66 0.35 -1.68 24.18
C THR A 66 -0.46 -1.82 25.46
N ASP A 67 -0.27 -2.91 26.20
CA ASP A 67 -1.06 -3.20 27.41
C ASP A 67 -0.81 -2.18 28.54
N TRP A 68 0.46 -1.79 28.78
CA TRP A 68 0.75 -0.75 29.78
C TRP A 68 0.15 0.61 29.37
N THR A 69 0.13 0.95 28.08
CA THR A 69 -0.39 2.26 27.64
C THR A 69 -1.91 2.34 27.86
N ILE A 70 -2.64 1.27 27.58
CA ILE A 70 -4.09 1.20 27.81
C ILE A 70 -4.41 1.15 29.31
N GLU A 71 -3.67 0.38 30.10
CA GLU A 71 -3.86 0.30 31.55
C GLU A 71 -3.56 1.64 32.25
N HIS A 72 -2.49 2.33 31.85
CA HIS A 72 -2.10 3.62 32.42
C HIS A 72 -3.03 4.74 31.94
N ALA A 73 -3.51 4.71 30.70
CA ALA A 73 -4.54 5.65 30.22
C ALA A 73 -5.87 5.46 30.98
N GLN A 74 -6.26 4.21 31.24
CA GLN A 74 -7.49 3.92 31.98
C GLN A 74 -7.38 4.22 33.48
N LYS A 75 -6.17 4.09 34.07
CA LYS A 75 -5.89 4.46 35.47
C LYS A 75 -5.68 5.97 35.65
N ALA A 76 -5.20 6.68 34.62
CA ALA A 76 -5.10 8.14 34.60
C ALA A 76 -6.48 8.81 34.42
N LEU A 77 -7.44 8.10 33.80
CA LEU A 77 -8.85 8.48 33.81
C LEU A 77 -9.47 8.11 35.17
N SER A 78 -9.37 9.03 36.12
CA SER A 78 -10.08 8.98 37.41
C SER A 78 -11.57 8.69 37.19
N PRO A 79 -12.27 7.93 38.08
CA PRO A 79 -13.70 7.64 37.95
C PRO A 79 -14.58 8.89 37.77
N ALA A 80 -14.10 10.06 38.22
CA ALA A 80 -14.77 11.34 38.07
C ALA A 80 -14.88 11.82 36.60
N ASP A 81 -13.90 11.50 35.75
CA ASP A 81 -13.86 11.96 34.34
C ASP A 81 -14.67 11.04 33.41
N GLN A 82 -14.86 9.77 33.80
CA GLN A 82 -15.67 8.81 33.02
C GLN A 82 -17.16 9.15 32.99
N ILE A 83 -17.66 9.89 34.00
CA ILE A 83 -19.06 10.32 34.12
C ILE A 83 -19.40 11.45 33.12
N ASN A 84 -18.42 12.26 32.72
CA ASN A 84 -18.63 13.44 31.87
C ASN A 84 -18.61 13.12 30.35
N ILE A 85 -18.26 11.89 29.97
CA ILE A 85 -18.19 11.44 28.57
C ILE A 85 -19.50 10.76 28.11
N LYS A 86 -20.37 10.35 29.07
CA LYS A 86 -21.66 9.71 28.79
C LYS A 86 -22.87 10.67 28.85
N ARG A 87 -22.64 11.99 28.81
CA ARG A 87 -23.69 13.02 28.68
C ARG A 87 -23.67 13.65 27.31
#